data_AF-A0A3P7XRK2-F1
#
_entry.id   AF-A0A3P7XRK2-F1
#
_cell.length_a   1.000
_cell.length_b   1.000
_cell.length_c   1.000
_cell.angle_alpha   90.00
_cell.angle_beta   90.00
_cell.angle_gamma   90.00
#
_symmetry.space_group_name_H-M   'P 1'
#
loop_
_entity.id
_entity.type
_entity.pdbx_description
1 polymer ?
#
loop_
_entity_poly.entity_id
_entity_poly.type
_entity_poly.pdbx_seq_one_letter_code
_entity_poly.pdbx_strand_id
1 'polypeptide(L)'
;MPPGGRMRGDQTEAVAGHTQKGVEFLERIGTFAKERALIEEEYAAKLRTLAKKSLGRKKEDDEAAKNFTYVRSFANLLRELELLAGQHEVVGERIRKEVVPFVATRAGVHRAQRKQCLADLQAIHANLTGAMEHLFKAQKHYGKTFKEAEAAFLKYAKADKNMEISRLDLDKARNNAWASKNETGWSLESRISLRLVMETHFHCCHLVVDFEQFFQVYTDNPKMGNPADCDTQLGQYEKEIESIIQQIAKFRLLLEEAQQSNALLNKIQVYEECAMPALGTAVAQFPFEGGTEGTIAMQEGEEMLLIERDEGDGWTRVRRCVQLSSVFPMLD
;
A
#
# COMPACT_ATOMS: atom_id res chain seq x y z
N MET A 1 -1.11 -27.83 20.49
CA MET A 1 -1.79 -26.59 20.06
C MET A 1 -0.87 -25.42 20.34
N PRO A 2 -0.42 -24.65 19.34
CA PRO A 2 0.25 -23.39 19.60
C PRO A 2 -0.79 -22.32 20.00
N PRO A 3 -0.42 -21.38 20.87
CA PRO A 3 -1.34 -20.39 21.42
C PRO A 3 -1.57 -19.24 20.43
N GLY A 4 -2.81 -18.83 20.27
CA GLY A 4 -3.16 -17.42 20.01
C GLY A 4 -2.77 -16.85 18.65
N GLY A 5 -3.14 -17.50 17.54
CA GLY A 5 -3.30 -16.81 16.26
C GLY A 5 -4.55 -15.94 16.30
N ARG A 6 -4.48 -14.74 16.90
CA ARG A 6 -5.53 -13.72 16.75
C ARG A 6 -5.71 -13.43 15.26
N MET A 7 -6.95 -13.49 14.81
CA MET A 7 -7.34 -13.37 13.41
C MET A 7 -6.87 -12.03 12.80
N ARG A 8 -6.42 -12.08 11.54
CA ARG A 8 -6.05 -10.97 10.64
C ARG A 8 -7.16 -9.94 10.35
N GLY A 9 -8.20 -9.85 11.19
CA GLY A 9 -9.23 -8.81 11.14
C GLY A 9 -8.89 -7.57 12.00
N ASP A 10 -7.81 -7.62 12.77
CA ASP A 10 -7.42 -6.60 13.76
C ASP A 10 -6.74 -5.35 13.18
N GLN A 11 -6.35 -5.35 11.90
CA GLN A 11 -5.61 -4.23 11.30
C GLN A 11 -6.46 -3.26 10.46
N THR A 12 -7.77 -3.47 10.33
CA THR A 12 -8.64 -2.61 9.51
C THR A 12 -8.52 -1.13 9.89
N GLU A 13 -8.61 -0.83 11.18
CA GLU A 13 -8.44 0.53 11.74
C GLU A 13 -7.03 1.09 11.46
N ALA A 14 -6.00 0.27 11.63
CA ALA A 14 -4.61 0.67 11.38
C ALA A 14 -4.37 1.02 9.90
N VAL A 15 -4.91 0.21 8.98
CA VAL A 15 -4.83 0.44 7.53
C VAL A 15 -5.66 1.65 7.13
N ALA A 16 -6.87 1.81 7.67
CA ALA A 16 -7.72 2.98 7.44
C ALA A 16 -7.02 4.27 7.89
N GLY A 17 -6.34 4.24 9.04
CA GLY A 17 -5.54 5.35 9.56
C GLY A 17 -4.29 5.63 8.73
N HIS A 18 -3.53 4.60 8.34
CA HIS A 18 -2.32 4.75 7.52
C HIS A 18 -2.64 5.36 6.14
N THR A 19 -3.67 4.83 5.48
CA THR A 19 -4.11 5.33 4.16
C THR A 19 -4.63 6.76 4.22
N GLN A 20 -5.28 7.16 5.31
CA GLN A 20 -5.71 8.55 5.54
C GLN A 20 -4.50 9.49 5.66
N LYS A 21 -3.51 9.11 6.48
CA LYS A 21 -2.26 9.89 6.63
C LYS A 21 -1.49 10.02 5.31
N GLY A 22 -1.52 9.00 4.45
CA GLY A 22 -0.93 9.07 3.11
C GLY A 22 -1.59 10.13 2.23
N VAL A 23 -2.93 10.19 2.22
CA VAL A 23 -3.69 11.22 1.49
C VAL A 23 -3.37 12.62 2.04
N GLU A 24 -3.39 12.79 3.36
CA GLU A 24 -3.03 14.07 4.01
C GLU A 24 -1.60 14.51 3.71
N PHE A 25 -0.65 13.58 3.65
CA PHE A 25 0.72 13.89 3.28
C PHE A 25 0.83 14.38 1.83
N LEU A 26 0.10 13.76 0.90
CA LEU A 26 0.06 14.22 -0.49
C LEU A 26 -0.56 15.62 -0.61
N GLU A 27 -1.60 15.93 0.17
CA GLU A 27 -2.16 17.28 0.26
C GLU A 27 -1.15 18.29 0.80
N ARG A 28 -0.36 17.93 1.81
CA ARG A 28 0.74 18.77 2.31
C ARG A 28 1.78 19.08 1.24
N ILE A 29 2.14 18.10 0.40
CA ILE A 29 3.03 18.33 -0.75
C ILE A 29 2.41 19.36 -1.71
N GLY A 30 1.09 19.29 -1.94
CA GLY A 30 0.36 20.25 -2.76
C GLY A 30 0.41 21.67 -2.21
N THR A 31 0.21 21.83 -0.90
CA THR A 31 0.34 23.13 -0.20
C THR A 31 1.77 23.66 -0.30
N PHE A 32 2.77 22.83 -0.02
CA PHE A 32 4.17 23.20 -0.15
C PHE A 32 4.52 23.65 -1.58
N ALA A 33 4.07 22.92 -2.60
CA ALA A 33 4.31 23.29 -4.00
C ALA A 33 3.65 24.65 -4.34
N LYS A 34 2.46 24.92 -3.80
CA LYS A 34 1.79 26.21 -3.98
C LYS A 34 2.56 27.36 -3.33
N GLU A 35 3.03 27.18 -2.10
CA GLU A 35 3.85 28.18 -1.39
C GLU A 35 5.19 28.41 -2.11
N ARG A 36 5.85 27.34 -2.55
CA ARG A 36 7.07 27.44 -3.36
C ARG A 36 6.84 28.26 -4.62
N ALA A 37 5.77 27.99 -5.38
CA ALA A 37 5.44 28.77 -6.58
C ALA A 37 5.26 30.27 -6.27
N LEU A 38 4.59 30.61 -5.17
CA LEU A 38 4.43 32.02 -4.75
C LEU A 38 5.77 32.68 -4.42
N ILE A 39 6.67 31.97 -3.73
CA ILE A 39 8.02 32.49 -3.41
C ILE A 39 8.81 32.76 -4.68
N GLU A 40 8.79 31.85 -5.66
CA GLU A 40 9.47 32.00 -6.94
C GLU A 40 8.96 33.23 -7.71
N GLU A 41 7.64 33.42 -7.75
CA GLU A 41 7.00 34.56 -8.40
C GLU A 41 7.33 35.89 -7.72
N GLU A 42 7.33 35.92 -6.38
CA GLU A 42 7.74 37.10 -5.62
C GLU A 42 9.22 37.43 -5.82
N TYR A 43 10.09 36.42 -5.85
CA TYR A 43 11.52 36.59 -6.08
C TYR A 43 11.78 37.17 -7.47
N ALA A 44 11.18 36.60 -8.51
CA ALA A 44 11.22 37.12 -9.88
C ALA A 44 10.75 38.59 -9.95
N ALA A 45 9.63 38.92 -9.30
CA ALA A 45 9.11 40.29 -9.29
C ALA A 45 10.06 41.28 -8.59
N LYS A 46 10.67 40.88 -7.48
CA LYS A 46 11.66 41.69 -6.75
C LYS A 46 12.93 41.90 -7.59
N LEU A 47 13.43 40.87 -8.29
CA LEU A 47 14.58 40.99 -9.20
C LEU A 47 14.31 41.96 -10.36
N ARG A 48 13.15 41.88 -11.02
CA ARG A 48 12.78 42.83 -12.09
C ARG A 48 12.68 44.26 -11.59
N THR A 49 12.09 44.44 -10.40
CA THR A 49 11.97 45.75 -9.77
C THR A 49 13.36 46.33 -9.48
N LEU A 50 14.28 45.51 -8.98
CA LEU A 50 15.67 45.90 -8.73
C LEU A 50 16.38 46.28 -10.04
N ALA A 51 16.32 45.44 -11.07
CA ALA A 51 16.96 45.70 -12.36
C ALA A 51 16.45 47.01 -12.98
N LYS A 52 15.13 47.20 -13.01
CA LYS A 52 14.48 48.40 -13.54
C LYS A 52 14.81 49.66 -12.75
N LYS A 53 14.96 49.56 -11.42
CA LYS A 53 15.33 50.70 -10.55
C LYS A 53 16.81 51.08 -10.72
N SER A 54 17.67 50.11 -11.04
CA SER A 54 19.09 50.31 -11.28
C SER A 54 19.41 50.82 -12.69
N LEU A 55 18.48 50.65 -13.65
CA LEU A 55 18.53 51.34 -14.94
C LEU A 55 18.18 52.83 -14.72
N GLY A 56 19.14 53.73 -14.93
CA GLY A 56 18.98 55.17 -14.76
C GLY A 56 18.17 55.82 -15.89
N ARG A 57 18.58 57.00 -16.37
CA ARG A 57 17.87 57.69 -17.47
C ARG A 57 18.22 57.01 -18.79
N LYS A 58 17.36 56.08 -19.24
CA LYS A 58 17.51 55.26 -20.46
C LYS A 58 18.20 55.95 -21.65
N LYS A 59 17.90 57.21 -21.95
CA LYS A 59 18.44 57.92 -23.12
C LYS A 59 19.90 58.39 -22.95
N GLU A 60 20.28 58.82 -21.76
CA GLU A 60 21.65 59.22 -21.41
C GLU A 60 22.52 57.97 -21.16
N ASP A 61 21.94 56.97 -20.52
CA ASP A 61 22.63 55.71 -20.21
C ASP A 61 22.89 54.86 -21.45
N ASP A 62 22.01 54.84 -22.44
CA ASP A 62 22.24 54.13 -23.70
C ASP A 62 23.41 54.72 -24.50
N GLU A 63 23.55 56.05 -24.48
CA GLU A 63 24.66 56.72 -25.14
C GLU A 63 25.97 56.51 -24.36
N ALA A 64 25.90 56.55 -23.03
CA ALA A 64 27.03 56.21 -22.17
C ALA A 64 27.46 54.74 -22.30
N ALA A 65 26.53 53.80 -22.49
CA ALA A 65 26.84 52.38 -22.69
C ALA A 65 27.52 52.09 -24.04
N LYS A 66 27.31 52.95 -25.06
CA LYS A 66 28.08 52.88 -26.31
C LYS A 66 29.51 53.37 -26.12
N ASN A 67 29.70 54.43 -25.34
CA ASN A 67 30.98 55.12 -25.21
C ASN A 67 31.88 54.59 -24.08
N PHE A 68 31.32 53.97 -23.04
CA PHE A 68 32.05 53.51 -21.86
C PHE A 68 31.81 52.03 -21.55
N THR A 69 32.89 51.26 -21.41
CA THR A 69 32.86 49.80 -21.21
C THR A 69 32.27 49.40 -19.85
N TYR A 70 32.56 50.14 -18.78
CA TYR A 70 32.02 49.85 -17.44
C TYR A 70 30.49 50.04 -17.39
N VAL A 71 29.96 51.07 -18.07
CA VAL A 71 28.52 51.31 -18.20
C VAL A 71 27.85 50.17 -18.98
N ARG A 72 28.47 49.76 -20.10
CA ARG A 72 28.00 48.61 -20.89
C ARG A 72 27.99 47.32 -20.08
N SER A 73 29.05 47.07 -19.31
CA SER A 73 29.16 45.88 -18.45
C SER A 73 28.05 45.84 -17.41
N PHE A 74 27.76 46.97 -16.77
CA PHE A 74 26.66 47.07 -15.81
C PHE A 74 25.30 46.87 -16.48
N ALA A 75 25.06 47.47 -17.65
CA ALA A 75 23.82 47.27 -18.40
C ALA A 75 23.60 45.80 -18.81
N ASN A 76 24.68 45.09 -19.17
CA ASN A 76 24.62 43.65 -19.45
C ASN A 76 24.30 42.84 -18.19
N LEU A 77 24.91 43.17 -17.04
CA LEU A 77 24.58 42.52 -15.76
C LEU A 77 23.08 42.68 -15.40
N LEU A 78 22.53 43.89 -15.57
CA LEU A 78 21.11 44.14 -15.33
C LEU A 78 20.21 43.35 -16.29
N ARG A 79 20.62 43.18 -17.55
CA ARG A 79 19.90 42.33 -18.52
C ARG A 79 19.92 40.85 -18.09
N GLU A 80 21.06 40.33 -17.67
CA GLU A 80 21.15 38.95 -17.16
C GLU A 80 20.28 38.74 -15.92
N LEU A 81 20.21 39.74 -15.03
CA LEU A 81 19.33 39.71 -13.87
C LEU A 81 17.84 39.65 -14.26
N GLU A 82 17.43 40.37 -15.31
CA GLU A 82 16.07 40.29 -15.87
C GLU A 82 15.78 38.92 -16.50
N LEU A 83 16.75 38.32 -17.19
CA LEU A 83 16.62 36.98 -17.75
C LEU A 83 16.47 35.93 -16.65
N LEU A 84 17.28 36.00 -15.58
CA LEU A 84 17.16 35.14 -14.40
C LEU A 84 15.78 35.28 -13.75
N ALA A 85 15.30 36.50 -13.57
CA ALA A 85 13.95 36.75 -13.08
C ALA A 85 12.87 36.13 -13.98
N GLY A 86 13.06 36.18 -15.31
CA GLY A 86 12.25 35.45 -16.30
C GLY A 86 12.18 33.95 -16.03
N GLN A 87 13.33 33.32 -15.77
CA GLN A 87 13.39 31.88 -15.48
C GLN A 87 12.65 31.51 -14.19
N HIS A 88 12.84 32.27 -13.11
CA HIS A 88 12.13 32.04 -11.84
C HIS A 88 10.60 32.17 -12.01
N GLU A 89 10.12 33.15 -12.78
CA GLU A 89 8.69 33.27 -13.08
C GLU A 89 8.15 32.04 -13.84
N VAL A 90 8.88 31.55 -14.84
CA VAL A 90 8.50 30.34 -15.58
C VAL A 90 8.44 29.12 -14.66
N VAL A 91 9.41 28.97 -13.75
CA VAL A 91 9.43 27.88 -12.77
C VAL A 91 8.23 27.98 -11.82
N GLY A 92 7.99 29.14 -11.24
CA GLY A 92 6.84 29.38 -10.36
C GLY A 92 5.51 29.10 -11.06
N GLU A 93 5.34 29.63 -12.27
CA GLU A 93 4.16 29.40 -13.09
C GLU A 93 3.95 27.91 -13.42
N ARG A 94 5.03 27.20 -13.75
CA ARG A 94 4.97 25.76 -14.07
C ARG A 94 4.57 24.94 -12.86
N ILE A 95 5.16 25.19 -11.69
CA ILE A 95 4.78 24.51 -10.44
C ILE A 95 3.30 24.76 -10.15
N ARG A 96 2.83 26.00 -10.29
CA ARG A 96 1.44 26.40 -10.04
C ARG A 96 0.44 25.78 -11.03
N LYS A 97 0.78 25.68 -12.31
CA LYS A 97 -0.13 25.20 -13.37
C LYS A 97 -0.07 23.70 -13.62
N GLU A 98 1.06 23.05 -13.37
CA GLU A 98 1.24 21.62 -13.64
C GLU A 98 1.26 20.81 -12.34
N VAL A 99 2.16 21.15 -11.41
CA VAL A 99 2.42 20.33 -10.21
C VAL A 99 1.25 20.43 -9.21
N VAL A 100 0.80 21.65 -8.89
CA VAL A 100 -0.28 21.85 -7.91
C VAL A 100 -1.57 21.14 -8.32
N PRO A 101 -2.09 21.29 -9.57
CA PRO A 101 -3.29 20.58 -10.00
C PRO A 101 -3.10 19.06 -10.10
N PHE A 102 -1.91 18.60 -10.50
CA PHE A 102 -1.59 17.18 -10.54
C PHE A 102 -1.68 16.54 -9.15
N VAL A 103 -1.03 17.14 -8.15
CA VAL A 103 -1.04 16.65 -6.77
C VAL A 103 -2.47 16.69 -6.21
N ALA A 104 -3.21 17.78 -6.42
CA ALA A 104 -4.59 17.90 -5.98
C ALA A 104 -5.50 16.81 -6.61
N THR A 105 -5.33 16.54 -7.90
CA THR A 105 -6.08 15.49 -8.62
C THR A 105 -5.75 14.11 -8.06
N ARG A 106 -4.46 13.80 -7.86
CA ARG A 106 -4.03 12.50 -7.30
C ARG A 106 -4.53 12.29 -5.87
N ALA A 107 -4.46 13.32 -5.02
CA ALA A 107 -5.03 13.27 -3.68
C ALA A 107 -6.54 13.01 -3.71
N GLY A 108 -7.28 13.67 -4.60
CA GLY A 108 -8.71 13.45 -4.81
C GLY A 108 -9.05 12.01 -5.21
N VAL A 109 -8.31 11.44 -6.17
CA VAL A 109 -8.49 10.06 -6.64
C VAL A 109 -8.24 9.06 -5.49
N HIS A 110 -7.13 9.18 -4.77
CA HIS A 110 -6.81 8.29 -3.67
C HIS A 110 -7.81 8.41 -2.51
N ARG A 111 -8.31 9.62 -2.23
CA ARG A 111 -9.36 9.83 -1.23
C ARG A 111 -10.65 9.11 -1.60
N ALA A 112 -11.08 9.22 -2.86
CA ALA A 112 -12.29 8.55 -3.35
C ALA A 112 -12.14 7.01 -3.35
N GLN A 113 -11.01 6.50 -3.85
CA GLN A 113 -10.71 5.07 -3.84
C GLN A 113 -10.70 4.50 -2.41
N ARG A 114 -10.03 5.17 -1.47
CA ARG A 114 -10.02 4.78 -0.06
C ARG A 114 -11.44 4.69 0.51
N LYS A 115 -12.29 5.69 0.23
CA LYS A 115 -13.69 5.70 0.68
C LYS A 115 -14.46 4.51 0.12
N GLN A 116 -14.29 4.19 -1.16
CA GLN A 116 -14.93 3.05 -1.81
C GLN A 116 -14.49 1.73 -1.17
N CYS A 117 -13.17 1.49 -1.03
CA CYS A 117 -12.66 0.25 -0.43
C CYS A 117 -13.16 0.03 1.00
N LEU A 118 -13.29 1.09 1.80
CA LEU A 118 -13.82 0.99 3.17
C LEU A 118 -15.33 0.70 3.18
N ALA A 119 -16.09 1.24 2.23
CA ALA A 119 -17.50 0.92 2.08
C ALA A 119 -17.72 -0.54 1.66
N ASP A 120 -16.93 -1.04 0.72
CA ASP A 120 -16.98 -2.42 0.26
C ASP A 120 -16.62 -3.39 1.41
N LEU A 121 -15.58 -3.06 2.19
CA LEU A 121 -15.21 -3.84 3.38
C LEU A 121 -16.36 -3.89 4.40
N GLN A 122 -17.03 -2.76 4.65
CA GLN A 122 -18.18 -2.71 5.54
C GLN A 122 -19.35 -3.56 5.05
N ALA A 123 -19.61 -3.56 3.74
CA ALA A 123 -20.65 -4.41 3.13
C ALA A 123 -20.33 -5.90 3.28
N ILE A 124 -19.06 -6.29 3.05
CA ILE A 124 -18.60 -7.67 3.24
C ILE A 124 -18.73 -8.09 4.71
N HIS A 125 -18.34 -7.23 5.65
CA HIS A 125 -18.50 -7.50 7.08
C HIS A 125 -19.97 -7.66 7.49
N ALA A 126 -20.88 -6.83 6.97
CA ALA A 126 -22.31 -6.95 7.24
C ALA A 126 -22.89 -8.27 6.71
N ASN A 127 -22.53 -8.64 5.48
CA ASN A 127 -22.94 -9.92 4.87
C ASN A 127 -22.42 -11.12 5.67
N LEU A 128 -21.14 -11.09 6.06
CA LEU A 128 -20.54 -12.15 6.88
C LEU A 128 -21.22 -12.26 8.25
N THR A 129 -21.48 -11.13 8.91
CA THR A 129 -22.17 -11.09 10.21
C THR A 129 -23.56 -11.71 10.09
N GLY A 130 -24.32 -11.35 9.05
CA GLY A 130 -25.63 -11.97 8.78
C GLY A 130 -25.54 -13.48 8.56
N ALA A 131 -24.58 -13.95 7.75
CA ALA A 131 -24.36 -15.38 7.53
C ALA A 131 -24.00 -16.13 8.82
N MET A 132 -23.17 -15.53 9.68
CA MET A 132 -22.81 -16.08 11.00
C MET A 132 -24.03 -16.19 11.93
N GLU A 133 -24.92 -15.20 11.95
CA GLU A 133 -26.16 -15.26 12.73
C GLU A 133 -27.11 -16.37 12.24
N HIS A 134 -27.25 -16.51 10.93
CA HIS A 134 -28.05 -17.59 10.33
C HIS A 134 -27.49 -18.97 10.69
N LEU A 135 -26.17 -19.14 10.61
CA LEU A 135 -25.47 -20.35 11.04
C LEU A 135 -25.71 -20.64 12.54
N PHE A 136 -25.59 -19.64 13.41
CA PHE A 136 -25.79 -19.83 14.84
C PHE A 136 -27.22 -20.29 15.17
N LYS A 137 -28.22 -19.72 14.49
CA LYS A 137 -29.62 -20.15 14.59
C LYS A 137 -29.80 -21.59 14.11
N ALA A 138 -29.21 -21.95 12.96
CA ALA A 138 -29.27 -23.30 12.41
C ALA A 138 -28.58 -24.33 13.32
N GLN A 139 -27.41 -23.99 13.89
CA GLN A 139 -26.69 -24.81 14.87
C GLN A 139 -27.55 -25.07 16.11
N LYS A 140 -28.19 -24.03 16.66
CA LYS A 140 -29.09 -24.16 17.82
C LYS A 140 -30.30 -25.04 17.51
N HIS A 141 -30.88 -24.90 16.32
CA HIS A 141 -32.01 -25.72 15.87
C HIS A 141 -31.61 -27.19 15.73
N TYR A 142 -30.49 -27.49 15.06
CA TYR A 142 -29.94 -28.85 14.97
C TYR A 142 -29.67 -29.46 16.36
N GLY A 143 -29.05 -28.69 17.26
CA GLY A 143 -28.78 -29.17 18.62
C GLY A 143 -30.04 -29.55 19.39
N LYS A 144 -31.18 -28.90 19.10
CA LYS A 144 -32.48 -29.25 19.65
C LYS A 144 -33.03 -30.53 19.01
N THR A 145 -33.13 -30.58 17.68
CA THR A 145 -33.72 -31.73 16.97
C THR A 145 -32.90 -33.00 17.16
N PHE A 146 -31.58 -32.90 17.27
CA PHE A 146 -30.70 -34.02 17.62
C PHE A 146 -31.03 -34.62 18.99
N LYS A 147 -31.21 -33.79 20.02
CA LYS A 147 -31.59 -34.26 21.36
C LYS A 147 -32.99 -34.89 21.39
N GLU A 148 -33.91 -34.36 20.60
CA GLU A 148 -35.26 -34.94 20.45
C GLU A 148 -35.21 -36.32 19.78
N ALA A 149 -34.39 -36.48 18.73
CA ALA A 149 -34.17 -37.78 18.10
C ALA A 149 -33.49 -38.78 19.06
N GLU A 150 -32.46 -38.37 19.79
CA GLU A 150 -31.80 -39.20 20.81
C GLU A 150 -32.80 -39.68 21.86
N ALA A 151 -33.66 -38.79 22.37
CA ALA A 151 -34.71 -39.14 23.31
C ALA A 151 -35.76 -40.10 22.71
N ALA A 152 -36.12 -39.95 21.44
CA ALA A 152 -37.04 -40.85 20.73
C ALA A 152 -36.44 -42.26 20.56
N PHE A 153 -35.16 -42.37 20.20
CA PHE A 153 -34.45 -43.65 20.12
C PHE A 153 -34.32 -44.33 21.48
N LEU A 154 -34.05 -43.56 22.54
CA LEU A 154 -33.98 -44.12 23.89
C LEU A 154 -35.35 -44.68 24.36
N LYS A 155 -36.45 -44.00 24.02
CA LYS A 155 -37.81 -44.48 24.29
C LYS A 155 -38.12 -45.76 23.51
N TYR A 156 -37.78 -45.80 22.22
CA TYR A 156 -37.93 -47.00 21.39
C TYR A 156 -37.13 -48.19 21.95
N ALA A 157 -35.86 -47.98 22.31
CA ALA A 157 -35.01 -49.04 22.86
C ALA A 157 -35.52 -49.60 24.20
N LYS A 158 -36.18 -48.77 25.03
CA LYS A 158 -36.86 -49.22 26.25
C LYS A 158 -38.13 -50.00 25.95
N ALA A 159 -38.93 -49.54 24.98
CA ALA A 159 -40.14 -50.22 24.53
C ALA A 159 -39.86 -51.61 23.95
N ASP A 160 -38.80 -51.75 23.14
CA ASP A 160 -38.40 -53.02 22.50
C ASP A 160 -38.04 -54.12 23.51
N LYS A 161 -37.52 -53.73 24.68
CA LYS A 161 -37.19 -54.65 25.78
C LYS A 161 -38.35 -54.92 26.73
N ASN A 162 -39.49 -54.25 26.56
CA ASN A 162 -40.65 -54.42 27.42
C ASN A 162 -41.59 -55.48 26.83
N MET A 163 -41.62 -56.66 27.44
CA MET A 163 -42.47 -57.78 27.00
C MET A 163 -43.98 -57.52 27.16
N GLU A 164 -44.37 -56.47 27.89
CA GLU A 164 -45.76 -56.11 28.14
C GLU A 164 -46.32 -55.08 27.13
N ILE A 165 -45.48 -54.55 26.22
CA ILE A 165 -45.93 -53.55 25.24
C ILE A 165 -46.65 -54.19 24.04
N SER A 166 -47.70 -53.53 23.54
CA SER A 166 -48.39 -53.99 22.34
C SER A 166 -47.52 -53.80 21.10
N ARG A 167 -47.68 -54.68 20.10
CA ARG A 167 -46.99 -54.58 18.81
C ARG A 167 -47.28 -53.25 18.09
N LEU A 168 -48.51 -52.74 18.23
CA LEU A 168 -48.92 -51.46 17.66
C LEU A 168 -48.16 -50.29 18.30
N ASP A 169 -47.99 -50.30 19.62
CA ASP A 169 -47.30 -49.22 20.33
C ASP A 169 -45.78 -49.29 20.15
N LEU A 170 -45.23 -50.50 19.99
CA LEU A 170 -43.83 -50.68 19.56
C LEU A 170 -43.59 -50.11 18.15
N ASP A 171 -44.46 -50.41 17.18
CA ASP A 171 -44.35 -49.87 15.82
C ASP A 171 -44.53 -48.34 15.79
N LYS A 172 -45.38 -47.77 16.64
CA LYS A 172 -45.49 -46.30 16.80
C LYS A 172 -44.20 -45.69 17.35
N ALA A 173 -43.61 -46.30 18.38
CA ALA A 173 -42.35 -45.83 18.95
C ALA A 173 -41.20 -45.91 17.93
N ARG A 174 -41.17 -46.97 17.11
CA ARG A 174 -40.24 -47.14 15.99
C ARG A 174 -40.43 -46.04 14.95
N ASN A 175 -41.64 -45.86 14.44
CA ASN A 175 -41.92 -44.87 13.40
C ASN A 175 -41.60 -43.44 13.87
N ASN A 176 -41.87 -43.12 15.13
CA ASN A 176 -41.49 -41.83 15.71
C ASN A 176 -39.96 -41.64 15.77
N ALA A 177 -39.20 -42.65 16.21
CA ALA A 177 -37.74 -42.56 16.24
C ALA A 177 -37.11 -42.40 14.83
N TRP A 178 -37.64 -43.12 13.84
CA TRP A 178 -37.17 -43.00 12.44
C TRP A 178 -37.62 -41.69 11.78
N ALA A 179 -38.81 -41.17 12.09
CA ALA A 179 -39.25 -39.86 11.64
C ALA A 179 -38.33 -38.75 12.20
N SER A 180 -38.05 -38.78 13.50
CA SER A 180 -37.10 -37.84 14.12
C SER A 180 -35.68 -37.99 13.56
N LYS A 181 -35.24 -39.22 13.22
CA LYS A 181 -33.96 -39.45 12.53
C LYS A 181 -33.90 -38.76 11.17
N ASN A 182 -34.94 -38.91 10.36
CA ASN A 182 -34.98 -38.31 9.04
C ASN A 182 -34.93 -36.78 9.15
N GLU A 183 -35.68 -36.19 10.06
CA GLU A 183 -35.67 -34.75 10.36
C GLU A 183 -34.27 -34.24 10.79
N THR A 184 -33.51 -35.05 11.55
CA THR A 184 -32.10 -34.74 11.85
C THR A 184 -31.14 -34.91 10.66
N GLY A 185 -31.46 -35.78 9.69
CA GLY A 185 -30.68 -36.01 8.48
C GLY A 185 -30.72 -34.82 7.51
N TRP A 186 -31.92 -34.29 7.24
CA TRP A 186 -32.10 -33.07 6.44
C TRP A 186 -31.38 -31.84 7.03
N SER A 187 -31.31 -31.76 8.37
CA SER A 187 -30.55 -30.70 9.06
C SER A 187 -29.03 -30.95 9.08
N LEU A 188 -28.57 -32.20 8.91
CA LEU A 188 -27.16 -32.53 8.72
C LEU A 188 -26.66 -32.19 7.31
N GLU A 189 -27.46 -32.44 6.27
CA GLU A 189 -27.16 -32.00 4.88
C GLU A 189 -27.04 -30.47 4.77
N SER A 190 -27.93 -29.77 5.48
CA SER A 190 -27.85 -28.31 5.64
C SER A 190 -26.55 -27.90 6.36
N ARG A 191 -26.11 -28.66 7.38
CA ARG A 191 -24.82 -28.42 8.07
C ARG A 191 -23.60 -28.75 7.22
N ILE A 192 -23.64 -29.75 6.35
CA ILE A 192 -22.54 -30.06 5.42
C ILE A 192 -22.40 -28.93 4.40
N SER A 193 -23.51 -28.45 3.85
CA SER A 193 -23.53 -27.27 2.97
C SER A 193 -23.00 -26.02 3.68
N LEU A 194 -23.39 -25.80 4.95
CA LEU A 194 -22.86 -24.71 5.78
C LEU A 194 -21.40 -24.90 6.20
N ARG A 195 -20.96 -26.15 6.41
CA ARG A 195 -19.56 -26.48 6.67
C ARG A 195 -18.72 -26.25 5.42
N LEU A 196 -19.19 -26.55 4.22
CA LEU A 196 -18.55 -26.15 2.96
C LEU A 196 -18.41 -24.63 2.83
N VAL A 197 -19.38 -23.84 3.32
CA VAL A 197 -19.31 -22.36 3.32
C VAL A 197 -18.32 -21.83 4.37
N MET A 198 -18.25 -22.44 5.55
CA MET A 198 -17.25 -22.11 6.56
C MET A 198 -15.85 -22.62 6.18
N GLU A 199 -15.79 -23.77 5.53
CA GLU A 199 -14.55 -24.37 5.05
C GLU A 199 -14.05 -23.63 3.84
N THR A 200 -14.87 -23.07 2.94
CA THR A 200 -14.38 -22.13 1.89
C THR A 200 -13.75 -20.86 2.49
N HIS A 201 -14.22 -20.38 3.65
CA HIS A 201 -13.55 -19.33 4.43
C HIS A 201 -12.21 -19.80 5.05
N PHE A 202 -12.09 -21.09 5.40
CA PHE A 202 -10.88 -21.67 5.99
C PHE A 202 -9.88 -22.25 4.95
N HIS A 203 -10.38 -22.69 3.79
CA HIS A 203 -9.67 -23.37 2.70
C HIS A 203 -8.88 -22.40 1.83
N CYS A 204 -9.31 -21.13 1.72
CA CYS A 204 -8.47 -20.09 1.13
C CYS A 204 -7.13 -19.93 1.89
N CYS A 205 -7.01 -20.50 3.10
CA CYS A 205 -5.81 -20.48 3.92
C CYS A 205 -5.06 -21.84 4.04
N HIS A 206 -5.60 -23.00 3.62
CA HIS A 206 -5.06 -24.32 4.04
C HIS A 206 -5.22 -25.49 3.03
N LEU A 207 -5.03 -25.23 1.72
CA LEU A 207 -4.90 -26.26 0.66
C LEU A 207 -4.11 -27.53 1.12
N VAL A 208 -4.65 -28.75 0.88
CA VAL A 208 -4.01 -29.88 0.11
C VAL A 208 -4.19 -31.34 0.60
N VAL A 209 -4.41 -31.73 1.87
CA VAL A 209 -4.09 -33.14 2.24
C VAL A 209 -5.28 -34.14 2.39
N ASP A 210 -6.50 -33.74 2.75
CA ASP A 210 -7.55 -34.72 3.14
C ASP A 210 -8.61 -35.06 2.07
N PHE A 211 -8.48 -34.52 0.85
CA PHE A 211 -9.51 -34.63 -0.21
C PHE A 211 -9.58 -36.01 -0.88
N GLU A 212 -8.48 -36.77 -0.93
CA GLU A 212 -8.39 -38.06 -1.65
C GLU A 212 -9.25 -39.18 -1.02
N GLN A 213 -9.32 -39.23 0.32
CA GLN A 213 -10.06 -40.30 1.01
C GLN A 213 -11.58 -40.14 0.88
N PHE A 214 -12.06 -38.90 0.73
CA PHE A 214 -13.48 -38.59 0.65
C PHE A 214 -14.03 -38.79 -0.77
N PHE A 215 -13.22 -38.49 -1.79
CA PHE A 215 -13.57 -38.71 -3.20
C PHE A 215 -13.78 -40.20 -3.52
N GLN A 216 -12.98 -41.07 -2.89
CA GLN A 216 -13.10 -42.53 -3.03
C GLN A 216 -14.44 -43.07 -2.49
N VAL A 217 -14.93 -42.55 -1.36
CA VAL A 217 -16.20 -43.00 -0.74
C VAL A 217 -17.43 -42.54 -1.54
N TYR A 218 -17.33 -41.40 -2.22
CA TYR A 218 -18.41 -40.85 -3.05
C TYR A 218 -18.51 -41.57 -4.41
N THR A 219 -17.38 -41.89 -5.04
CA THR A 219 -17.33 -42.60 -6.33
C THR A 219 -17.80 -44.06 -6.24
N ASP A 220 -17.60 -44.71 -5.09
CA ASP A 220 -17.97 -46.12 -4.89
C ASP A 220 -19.45 -46.36 -4.52
N ASN A 221 -20.30 -45.32 -4.43
CA ASN A 221 -21.69 -45.45 -3.95
C ASN A 221 -22.77 -45.02 -4.99
N PRO A 222 -23.33 -45.96 -5.77
CA PRO A 222 -24.24 -45.67 -6.90
C PRO A 222 -25.59 -45.02 -6.56
N LYS A 223 -25.91 -44.84 -5.27
CA LYS A 223 -27.19 -44.27 -4.80
C LYS A 223 -27.13 -42.75 -4.54
N MET A 224 -25.94 -42.13 -4.65
CA MET A 224 -25.67 -40.73 -4.26
C MET A 224 -25.65 -39.74 -5.45
N GLY A 225 -26.06 -40.17 -6.65
CA GLY A 225 -26.06 -39.35 -7.87
C GLY A 225 -24.88 -39.65 -8.80
N ASN A 226 -24.87 -39.05 -9.99
CA ASN A 226 -23.83 -39.24 -11.00
C ASN A 226 -22.70 -38.20 -10.80
N PRO A 227 -21.48 -38.58 -10.36
CA PRO A 227 -20.37 -37.65 -10.12
C PRO A 227 -19.96 -36.85 -11.37
N ALA A 228 -20.17 -37.43 -12.56
CA ALA A 228 -19.80 -36.83 -13.84
C ALA A 228 -20.53 -35.50 -14.16
N ASP A 229 -21.69 -35.27 -13.54
CA ASP A 229 -22.44 -34.02 -13.71
C ASP A 229 -21.74 -32.85 -12.97
N CYS A 230 -21.05 -33.14 -11.86
CA CYS A 230 -20.26 -32.15 -11.12
C CYS A 230 -18.89 -31.89 -11.77
N ASP A 231 -18.28 -32.90 -12.41
CA ASP A 231 -16.99 -32.77 -13.09
C ASP A 231 -17.02 -31.72 -14.20
N THR A 232 -18.16 -31.58 -14.89
CA THR A 232 -18.33 -30.60 -15.96
C THR A 232 -18.36 -29.16 -15.43
N GLN A 233 -19.00 -28.94 -14.28
CA GLN A 233 -19.01 -27.64 -13.58
C GLN A 233 -17.67 -27.34 -12.91
N LEU A 234 -17.03 -28.33 -12.30
CA LEU A 234 -15.70 -28.19 -11.72
C LEU A 234 -14.66 -27.81 -12.79
N GLY A 235 -14.70 -28.45 -13.95
CA GLY A 235 -13.82 -28.09 -15.08
C GLY A 235 -14.10 -26.70 -15.66
N GLN A 236 -15.33 -26.17 -15.53
CA GLN A 236 -15.62 -24.76 -15.85
C GLN A 236 -14.99 -23.81 -14.83
N TYR A 237 -15.15 -24.09 -13.54
CA TYR A 237 -14.55 -23.27 -12.49
C TYR A 237 -13.02 -23.33 -12.50
N GLU A 238 -12.42 -24.47 -12.82
CA GLU A 238 -10.96 -24.57 -13.01
C GLU A 238 -10.46 -23.63 -14.11
N LYS A 239 -11.16 -23.58 -15.26
CA LYS A 239 -10.80 -22.67 -16.36
C LYS A 239 -10.97 -21.20 -15.99
N GLU A 240 -12.00 -20.86 -15.23
CA GLU A 240 -12.20 -19.50 -14.72
C GLU A 240 -11.10 -19.11 -13.73
N ILE A 241 -10.71 -20.01 -12.84
CA ILE A 241 -9.61 -19.83 -11.89
C ILE A 241 -8.28 -19.65 -12.64
N GLU A 242 -7.98 -20.48 -13.64
CA GLU A 242 -6.78 -20.36 -14.47
C GLU A 242 -6.72 -19.00 -15.19
N SER A 243 -7.85 -18.54 -15.73
CA SER A 243 -7.95 -17.22 -16.37
C SER A 243 -7.65 -16.08 -15.40
N ILE A 244 -8.17 -16.16 -14.16
CA ILE A 244 -7.91 -15.15 -13.12
C ILE A 244 -6.44 -15.19 -12.69
N ILE A 245 -5.84 -16.38 -12.54
CA ILE A 245 -4.41 -16.55 -12.21
C ILE A 245 -3.53 -15.93 -13.30
N GLN A 246 -3.85 -16.13 -14.58
CA GLN A 246 -3.14 -15.51 -15.71
C GLN A 246 -3.24 -13.98 -15.67
N GLN A 247 -4.43 -13.43 -15.33
CA GLN A 247 -4.61 -11.99 -15.16
C GLN A 247 -3.78 -11.43 -14.00
N ILE A 248 -3.75 -12.12 -12.86
CA ILE A 248 -2.92 -11.73 -11.71
C ILE A 248 -1.43 -11.74 -12.08
N ALA A 249 -0.97 -12.77 -12.80
CA ALA A 249 0.42 -12.85 -13.27
C ALA A 249 0.77 -11.68 -14.20
N LYS A 250 -0.13 -11.34 -15.12
CA LYS A 250 0.02 -10.17 -16.01
C LYS A 250 0.13 -8.86 -15.23
N PHE A 251 -0.72 -8.64 -14.22
CA PHE A 251 -0.67 -7.43 -13.40
C PHE A 251 0.59 -7.36 -12.53
N ARG A 252 1.13 -8.49 -12.08
CA ARG A 252 2.42 -8.54 -11.35
C ARG A 252 3.59 -8.12 -12.25
N LEU A 253 3.66 -8.61 -13.48
CA LEU A 253 4.70 -8.20 -14.44
C LEU A 253 4.64 -6.70 -14.74
N LEU A 254 3.45 -6.16 -14.98
CA LEU A 254 3.27 -4.71 -15.20
C LEU A 254 3.68 -3.87 -13.98
N LEU A 255 3.43 -4.37 -12.76
CA LEU A 255 3.88 -3.73 -11.53
C LEU A 255 5.40 -3.73 -11.40
N GLU A 256 6.06 -4.84 -11.76
CA GLU A 256 7.51 -4.99 -11.71
C GLU A 256 8.21 -4.07 -12.74
N GLU A 257 7.68 -3.97 -13.96
CA GLU A 257 8.15 -3.02 -14.98
C GLU A 257 8.02 -1.56 -14.51
N ALA A 258 6.88 -1.20 -13.90
CA ALA A 258 6.68 0.14 -13.37
C ALA A 258 7.63 0.47 -12.21
N GLN A 259 7.92 -0.49 -11.34
CA GLN A 259 8.86 -0.34 -10.23
C GLN A 259 10.31 -0.19 -10.73
N GLN A 260 10.71 -0.96 -11.75
CA GLN A 260 12.04 -0.84 -12.36
C GLN A 260 12.24 0.51 -13.07
N SER A 261 11.22 1.00 -13.79
CA SER A 261 11.27 2.33 -14.40
C SER A 261 11.41 3.45 -13.36
N ASN A 262 10.76 3.31 -12.21
CA ASN A 262 10.85 4.28 -11.11
C ASN A 262 12.21 4.22 -10.40
N ALA A 263 12.79 3.02 -10.25
CA ALA A 263 14.14 2.84 -9.72
C ALA A 263 15.22 3.45 -10.65
N LEU A 264 15.06 3.32 -11.97
CA LEU A 264 15.95 3.96 -12.95
C LEU A 264 15.86 5.49 -12.91
N LEU A 265 14.65 6.06 -12.80
CA LEU A 265 14.45 7.51 -12.64
C LEU A 265 15.12 8.03 -11.36
N ASN A 266 14.93 7.35 -10.23
CA ASN A 266 15.62 7.71 -8.98
C ASN A 266 17.15 7.58 -9.10
N LYS A 267 17.65 6.58 -9.83
CA LYS A 267 19.09 6.41 -10.04
C LYS A 267 19.68 7.50 -10.93
N ILE A 268 18.95 7.97 -11.95
CA ILE A 268 19.34 9.12 -12.79
C ILE A 268 19.38 10.40 -11.95
N GLN A 269 18.38 10.61 -11.10
CA GLN A 269 18.28 11.81 -10.26
C GLN A 269 19.38 11.86 -9.17
N VAL A 270 19.82 10.71 -8.65
CA VAL A 270 20.90 10.61 -7.67
C VAL A 270 22.30 10.72 -8.31
N TYR A 271 22.48 10.31 -9.56
CA TYR A 271 23.77 10.44 -10.26
C TYR A 271 24.12 11.88 -10.64
N GLU A 272 23.13 12.77 -10.77
CA GLU A 272 23.33 14.17 -11.13
C GLU A 272 23.80 15.04 -9.94
N GLU A 273 23.60 14.57 -8.69
CA GLU A 273 24.00 15.28 -7.47
C GLU A 273 25.40 14.88 -6.95
N CYS A 274 26.00 13.81 -7.47
CA CYS A 274 27.17 13.15 -6.86
C CYS A 274 28.51 13.32 -7.62
N ALA A 275 28.61 14.21 -8.61
CA ALA A 275 29.74 14.25 -9.55
C ALA A 275 30.51 15.58 -9.63
N MET A 276 30.69 16.32 -8.54
CA MET A 276 31.70 17.39 -8.52
C MET A 276 33.07 16.79 -8.18
N PRO A 277 34.05 16.79 -9.12
CA PRO A 277 35.38 16.23 -8.88
C PRO A 277 36.15 17.07 -7.85
N ALA A 278 36.94 16.42 -7.00
CA ALA A 278 37.79 17.13 -6.04
C ALA A 278 38.87 17.92 -6.77
N LEU A 279 39.01 19.21 -6.44
CA LEU A 279 40.02 20.12 -6.95
C LEU A 279 41.39 19.96 -6.25
N GLY A 280 41.41 19.30 -5.09
CA GLY A 280 42.62 19.06 -4.28
C GLY A 280 42.29 18.53 -2.88
N THR A 281 43.29 18.52 -1.99
CA THR A 281 43.12 18.26 -0.55
C THR A 281 43.42 19.52 0.27
N ALA A 282 42.77 19.64 1.43
CA ALA A 282 42.96 20.71 2.40
C ALA A 282 43.13 20.11 3.80
N VAL A 283 44.02 20.68 4.61
CA VAL A 283 44.27 20.26 5.99
C VAL A 283 43.81 21.35 6.94
N ALA A 284 42.97 21.00 7.91
CA ALA A 284 42.51 21.92 8.93
C ALA A 284 43.67 22.33 9.84
N GLN A 285 44.01 23.62 9.90
CA GLN A 285 45.07 24.12 10.80
C GLN A 285 44.58 24.37 12.23
N PHE A 286 43.25 24.47 12.42
CA PHE A 286 42.63 24.73 13.70
C PHE A 286 41.31 23.95 13.80
N PRO A 287 40.89 23.55 15.01
CA PRO A 287 39.62 22.87 15.18
C PRO A 287 38.45 23.85 14.99
N PHE A 288 37.34 23.35 14.47
CA PHE A 288 36.09 24.09 14.32
C PHE A 288 34.91 23.18 14.62
N GLU A 289 34.07 23.54 15.59
CA GLU A 289 33.05 22.64 16.12
C GLU A 289 31.82 22.48 15.22
N GLY A 290 31.65 23.34 14.22
CA GLY A 290 30.41 23.39 13.43
C GLY A 290 29.20 23.80 14.28
N GLY A 291 28.13 24.27 13.65
CA GLY A 291 26.93 24.68 14.41
C GLY A 291 25.89 25.47 13.63
N THR A 292 26.23 25.92 12.43
CA THR A 292 25.30 26.53 11.49
C THR A 292 25.06 25.60 10.31
N GLU A 293 23.84 25.65 9.76
CA GLU A 293 23.45 24.85 8.60
C GLU A 293 24.40 25.12 7.41
N GLY A 294 24.93 24.05 6.82
CA GLY A 294 25.93 24.14 5.74
C GLY A 294 27.40 24.17 6.20
N THR A 295 27.68 24.13 7.51
CA THR A 295 29.07 24.02 8.02
C THR A 295 29.44 22.59 8.41
N ILE A 296 30.73 22.25 8.24
CA ILE A 296 31.28 20.95 8.64
C ILE A 296 32.22 21.14 9.82
N ALA A 297 32.02 20.35 10.88
CA ALA A 297 32.94 20.30 12.01
C ALA A 297 34.26 19.64 11.59
N MET A 298 35.40 20.17 12.04
CA MET A 298 36.74 19.68 11.72
C MET A 298 37.67 19.73 12.93
N GLN A 299 38.64 18.83 13.00
CA GLN A 299 39.70 18.82 14.01
C GLN A 299 41.02 19.36 13.43
N GLU A 300 41.88 19.92 14.28
CA GLU A 300 43.23 20.32 13.88
C GLU A 300 44.01 19.12 13.31
N GLY A 301 44.52 19.26 12.09
CA GLY A 301 45.19 18.22 11.33
C GLY A 301 44.29 17.34 10.44
N GLU A 302 42.96 17.54 10.43
CA GLU A 302 42.04 16.74 9.60
C GLU A 302 42.17 17.09 8.11
N GLU A 303 42.37 16.07 7.26
CA GLU A 303 42.48 16.22 5.80
C GLU A 303 41.11 16.00 5.11
N MET A 304 40.71 16.95 4.26
CA MET A 304 39.45 16.95 3.52
C MET A 304 39.67 17.21 2.03
N LEU A 305 38.71 16.79 1.20
CA LEU A 305 38.72 17.03 -0.24
C LEU A 305 38.11 18.40 -0.55
N LEU A 306 38.84 19.23 -1.30
CA LEU A 306 38.39 20.52 -1.77
C LEU A 306 37.48 20.33 -2.99
N ILE A 307 36.24 20.83 -2.93
CA ILE A 307 35.28 20.75 -4.03
C ILE A 307 35.24 22.07 -4.82
N GLU A 308 35.36 23.21 -4.14
CA GLU A 308 35.37 24.56 -4.75
C GLU A 308 36.44 25.42 -4.09
N ARG A 309 37.10 26.31 -4.84
CA ARG A 309 38.05 27.26 -4.26
C ARG A 309 37.30 28.41 -3.59
N ASP A 310 37.85 28.93 -2.50
CA ASP A 310 37.37 30.17 -1.90
C ASP A 310 37.48 31.32 -2.93
N GLU A 311 36.36 32.01 -3.17
CA GLU A 311 36.28 33.13 -4.10
C GLU A 311 36.54 34.49 -3.41
N GLY A 312 36.97 34.46 -2.15
CA GLY A 312 37.35 35.63 -1.35
C GLY A 312 36.36 35.98 -0.24
N ASP A 313 35.43 35.07 0.09
CA ASP A 313 34.46 35.23 1.19
C ASP A 313 34.89 34.50 2.47
N GLY A 314 35.99 33.74 2.40
CA GLY A 314 36.55 32.98 3.52
C GLY A 314 35.86 31.63 3.75
N TRP A 315 34.98 31.19 2.83
CA TRP A 315 34.33 29.89 2.88
C TRP A 315 34.67 29.06 1.66
N THR A 316 34.76 27.75 1.86
CA THR A 316 35.02 26.81 0.78
C THR A 316 34.19 25.55 0.96
N ARG A 317 33.76 24.97 -0.16
CA ARG A 317 33.05 23.69 -0.16
C ARG A 317 34.05 22.56 -0.08
N VAL A 318 33.94 21.76 0.97
CA VAL A 318 34.82 20.61 1.24
C VAL A 318 34.00 19.34 1.49
N ARG A 319 34.61 18.18 1.29
CA ARG A 319 34.02 16.86 1.55
C ARG A 319 35.00 16.02 2.36
N ARG A 320 34.52 15.29 3.38
CA ARG A 320 35.40 14.35 4.11
C ARG A 320 35.93 13.27 3.17
N CYS A 321 37.18 12.89 3.38
CA CYS A 321 37.77 11.74 2.72
C CYS A 321 37.09 10.48 3.32
N VAL A 322 36.34 9.75 2.50
CA VAL A 322 35.71 8.49 2.96
C VAL A 322 36.82 7.46 3.06
N GLN A 323 37.40 7.28 4.24
CA GLN A 323 38.21 6.09 4.50
C GLN A 323 37.25 4.88 4.46
N LEU A 324 37.48 3.98 3.50
CA LEU A 324 36.73 2.74 3.30
C LEU A 324 36.78 1.75 4.50
N SER A 325 37.37 2.13 5.63
CA SER A 325 37.52 1.31 6.83
C SER A 325 36.29 1.33 7.76
N SER A 326 35.30 2.18 7.56
CA SER A 326 34.12 2.26 8.45
C SER A 326 32.81 1.69 7.88
N VAL A 327 32.84 1.11 6.67
CA VAL A 327 31.64 0.52 6.02
C VAL A 327 31.59 -1.01 6.14
N PHE A 328 32.65 -1.66 6.63
CA PHE A 328 32.67 -3.10 6.94
C PHE A 328 33.26 -3.36 8.33
N PRO A 329 32.45 -3.53 9.40
CA PRO A 329 32.92 -4.28 10.54
C PRO A 329 33.19 -5.72 10.09
N MET A 330 34.38 -6.21 10.45
CA MET A 330 34.96 -7.50 10.09
C MET A 330 33.95 -8.65 10.14
N LEU A 331 33.91 -9.42 9.06
CA LEU A 331 33.70 -10.86 9.12
C LEU A 331 34.97 -11.46 9.73
N ASP A 332 34.89 -11.88 10.99
CA ASP A 332 35.56 -13.06 11.55
C ASP A 332 34.62 -13.68 12.58
#